data_AF-A0A2Z6EW64-F1
#
_entry.id   AF-A0A2Z6EW64-F1
#
_cell.length_a   1.000
_cell.length_b   1.000
_cell.length_c   1.000
_cell.angle_alpha   90.00
_cell.angle_beta   90.00
_cell.angle_gamma   90.00
#
_symmetry.space_group_name_H-M   'P 1'
#
loop_
_entity.id
_entity.type
_entity.pdbx_description
1 polymer ?
#
loop_
_entity_poly.entity_id
_entity_poly.type
_entity_poly.pdbx_seq_one_letter_code
_entity_poly.pdbx_strand_id
1 'polypeptide(L)'
;MGDAVIALVRASPLCEYVNESFSNQVATCRVKRVGEAEQMRSFSEADAKQAGLLSKIGPWTHYPQRMMQMRARAFALRDVFPDVLRGMPIAEEVMDSPVEKGGASRYVSPAEIVSNTALLPQRTEQHIHLIERLEEVARTGGYEALAACWSGKCALEGGETLTLEDRKAIGTQELERLKEMAKSNAPLSLPEGDGHE
;
A
#
# COMPACT_ATOMS: atom_id res chain seq x y z
N MET A 1 -12.92 10.31 0.41
CA MET A 1 -13.66 10.00 -0.83
C MET A 1 -14.76 9.01 -0.46
N GLY A 2 -15.99 9.50 -0.23
CA GLY A 2 -17.16 8.67 0.13
C GLY A 2 -18.45 9.05 -0.60
N ASP A 3 -18.37 10.02 -1.50
CA ASP A 3 -19.51 10.51 -2.26
C ASP A 3 -19.64 9.83 -3.64
N ALA A 4 -18.65 9.01 -4.02
CA ALA A 4 -18.66 8.29 -5.30
C ALA A 4 -19.82 7.29 -5.41
N VAL A 5 -20.12 6.56 -4.32
CA VAL A 5 -21.17 5.53 -4.30
C VAL A 5 -22.56 6.15 -4.47
N ILE A 6 -22.86 7.21 -3.72
CA ILE A 6 -24.14 7.91 -3.85
C ILE A 6 -24.28 8.62 -5.20
N ALA A 7 -23.19 9.16 -5.73
CA ALA A 7 -23.18 9.77 -7.06
C ALA A 7 -23.52 8.74 -8.14
N LEU A 8 -22.92 7.54 -8.06
CA LEU A 8 -23.19 6.46 -9.02
C LEU A 8 -24.64 5.98 -8.95
N VAL A 9 -25.18 5.79 -7.74
CA VAL A 9 -26.58 5.37 -7.57
C VAL A 9 -27.53 6.45 -8.08
N ARG A 10 -27.32 7.72 -7.71
CA ARG A 10 -28.18 8.82 -8.17
C ARG A 10 -28.12 9.06 -9.67
N ALA A 11 -27.03 8.68 -10.34
CA ALA A 11 -26.91 8.71 -11.78
C ALA A 11 -27.65 7.56 -12.48
N SER A 12 -28.03 6.50 -11.75
CA SER A 12 -28.77 5.37 -12.31
C SER A 12 -30.24 5.73 -12.53
N PRO A 13 -30.83 5.41 -13.71
CA PRO A 13 -32.26 5.62 -13.95
C PRO A 13 -33.15 4.74 -13.07
N LEU A 14 -32.57 3.75 -12.37
CA LEU A 14 -33.26 2.88 -11.42
C LEU A 14 -33.45 3.55 -10.05
N CYS A 15 -32.78 4.66 -9.79
CA CYS A 15 -32.88 5.39 -8.53
C CYS A 15 -33.93 6.50 -8.61
N GLU A 16 -34.98 6.41 -7.79
CA GLU A 16 -35.94 7.52 -7.64
C GLU A 16 -35.36 8.57 -6.68
N TYR A 17 -34.93 8.14 -5.48
CA TYR A 17 -34.28 9.03 -4.53
C TYR A 17 -33.40 8.31 -3.51
N VAL A 18 -32.47 9.09 -2.94
CA VAL A 18 -31.67 8.74 -1.76
C VAL A 18 -31.74 9.94 -0.81
N ASN A 19 -32.37 9.75 0.34
CA ASN A 19 -32.56 10.76 1.37
C ASN A 19 -31.87 10.35 2.67
N GLU A 20 -31.06 11.25 3.21
CA GLU A 20 -30.32 11.03 4.45
C GLU A 20 -30.82 12.00 5.52
N SER A 21 -30.97 11.50 6.73
CA SER A 21 -31.33 12.30 7.90
C SER A 21 -30.49 11.87 9.09
N PHE A 22 -30.30 12.78 10.03
CA PHE A 22 -29.65 12.49 11.30
C PHE A 22 -30.48 13.09 12.42
N SER A 23 -30.90 12.26 13.38
CA SER A 23 -31.70 12.68 14.53
C SER A 23 -31.40 11.78 15.72
N ASN A 24 -31.35 12.34 16.93
CA ASN A 24 -31.14 11.60 18.17
C ASN A 24 -29.94 10.65 18.13
N GLN A 25 -28.82 11.08 17.53
CA GLN A 25 -27.60 10.27 17.39
C GLN A 25 -27.77 9.01 16.52
N VAL A 26 -28.78 9.03 15.64
CA VAL A 26 -29.04 7.99 14.66
C VAL A 26 -29.00 8.61 13.27
N ALA A 27 -28.13 8.08 12.42
CA ALA A 27 -28.16 8.34 11.00
C ALA A 27 -29.14 7.39 10.32
N THR A 28 -29.93 7.90 9.39
CA THR A 28 -30.91 7.11 8.62
C THR A 28 -30.75 7.44 7.15
N CYS A 29 -30.72 6.40 6.30
CA CYS A 29 -30.76 6.51 4.85
C CYS A 29 -32.02 5.83 4.33
N ARG A 30 -32.85 6.59 3.61
CA ARG A 30 -34.02 6.11 2.87
C ARG A 30 -33.70 6.09 1.40
N VAL A 31 -33.98 4.96 0.76
CA VAL A 31 -33.62 4.69 -0.62
C VAL A 31 -34.83 4.09 -1.34
N LYS A 32 -35.12 4.61 -2.53
CA LYS A 32 -36.22 4.13 -3.37
C LYS A 32 -35.69 3.77 -4.75
N ARG A 33 -35.91 2.52 -5.12
CA ARG A 33 -35.62 1.96 -6.44
C ARG A 33 -36.92 1.81 -7.22
N VAL A 34 -36.85 2.11 -8.52
CA VAL A 34 -38.00 2.04 -9.42
C VAL A 34 -38.58 0.63 -9.40
N GLY A 35 -39.89 0.52 -9.15
CA GLY A 35 -40.60 -0.76 -9.12
C GLY A 35 -40.47 -1.57 -7.84
N GLU A 36 -39.71 -1.08 -6.85
CA GLU A 36 -39.51 -1.75 -5.56
C GLU A 36 -40.03 -0.91 -4.39
N ALA A 37 -40.32 -1.52 -3.24
CA ALA A 37 -40.71 -0.77 -2.04
C ALA A 37 -39.57 0.12 -1.52
N GLU A 38 -39.89 1.22 -0.82
CA GLU A 38 -38.86 2.02 -0.14
C GLU A 38 -38.14 1.16 0.90
N GLN A 39 -36.82 1.30 0.94
CA GLN A 39 -35.97 0.66 1.94
C GLN A 39 -35.32 1.71 2.82
N MET A 40 -35.18 1.38 4.11
CA MET A 40 -34.55 2.24 5.11
C MET A 40 -33.47 1.45 5.84
N ARG A 41 -32.32 2.08 6.07
CA ARG A 41 -31.27 1.60 6.98
C ARG A 41 -30.86 2.71 7.92
N SER A 42 -30.49 2.34 9.13
CA SER A 42 -30.02 3.26 10.14
C SER A 42 -28.72 2.78 10.78
N PHE A 43 -27.95 3.73 11.31
CA PHE A 43 -26.76 3.47 12.08
C PHE A 43 -26.66 4.47 13.22
N SER A 44 -26.59 3.97 14.45
CA SER A 44 -26.58 4.78 15.67
C SER A 44 -25.20 4.90 16.29
N GLU A 45 -25.06 5.85 17.20
CA GLU A 45 -23.85 5.96 18.03
C GLU A 45 -23.65 4.71 18.90
N ALA A 46 -24.73 4.07 19.35
CA ALA A 46 -24.66 2.80 20.09
C ALA A 46 -24.06 1.69 19.21
N ASP A 47 -24.46 1.61 17.93
CA ASP A 47 -23.87 0.68 16.96
C ASP A 47 -22.39 0.99 16.74
N ALA A 48 -22.03 2.27 16.59
CA ALA A 48 -20.64 2.71 16.43
C ALA A 48 -19.78 2.32 17.64
N LYS A 49 -20.32 2.45 18.85
CA LYS A 49 -19.67 2.05 20.10
C LYS A 49 -19.50 0.55 20.19
N GLN A 50 -20.55 -0.22 19.89
CA GLN A 50 -20.51 -1.68 19.89
C GLN A 50 -19.52 -2.23 18.84
N ALA A 51 -19.41 -1.57 17.70
CA ALA A 51 -18.44 -1.89 16.65
C ALA A 51 -17.01 -1.39 16.95
N GLY A 52 -16.77 -0.73 18.10
CA GLY A 52 -15.46 -0.22 18.48
C GLY A 52 -14.94 0.92 17.59
N LEU A 53 -15.80 1.56 16.80
CA LEU A 53 -15.42 2.57 15.80
C LEU A 53 -15.03 3.90 16.47
N LEU A 54 -15.73 4.25 17.55
CA LEU A 54 -15.47 5.50 18.29
C LEU A 54 -14.08 5.53 18.97
N SER A 55 -13.49 4.35 19.22
CA SER A 55 -12.17 4.22 19.82
C SER A 55 -11.02 4.21 18.79
N LYS A 56 -11.34 4.21 17.49
CA LYS A 56 -10.33 4.29 16.43
C LYS A 56 -9.88 5.74 16.25
N ILE A 57 -8.58 5.98 16.35
CA ILE A 57 -7.99 7.28 16.02
C ILE A 57 -8.28 7.58 14.55
N GLY A 58 -8.95 8.71 14.28
CA GLY A 58 -9.23 9.15 12.92
C GLY A 58 -10.61 9.79 12.73
N PRO A 59 -11.20 9.71 11.52
CA PRO A 59 -12.46 10.37 11.17
C PRO A 59 -13.64 10.02 12.09
N TRP A 60 -13.65 8.84 12.72
CA TRP A 60 -14.66 8.46 13.69
C TRP A 60 -14.60 9.29 14.99
N THR A 61 -13.41 9.72 15.41
CA THR A 61 -13.25 10.62 16.56
C THR A 61 -13.51 12.07 16.19
N HIS A 62 -13.04 12.51 15.01
CA HIS A 62 -13.15 13.92 14.59
C HIS A 62 -14.52 14.28 14.00
N TYR A 63 -15.16 13.34 13.29
CA TYR A 63 -16.39 13.55 12.53
C TYR A 63 -17.40 12.39 12.69
N PRO A 64 -17.78 12.02 13.93
CA PRO A 64 -18.61 10.85 14.20
C PRO A 64 -19.98 10.89 13.51
N GLN A 65 -20.62 12.06 13.44
CA GLN A 65 -21.90 12.22 12.74
C GLN A 65 -21.81 11.89 11.25
N ARG A 66 -20.79 12.43 10.57
CA ARG A 66 -20.54 12.12 9.15
C ARG A 66 -20.22 10.62 9.01
N MET A 67 -19.48 10.08 9.98
CA MET A 67 -19.27 8.65 10.27
C MET A 67 -20.51 7.80 10.05
N MET A 68 -21.47 8.06 10.93
CA MET A 68 -22.71 7.30 11.02
C MET A 68 -23.57 7.48 9.76
N GLN A 69 -23.62 8.69 9.20
CA GLN A 69 -24.34 8.95 7.94
C GLN A 69 -23.81 8.09 6.80
N MET A 70 -22.49 8.03 6.66
CA MET A 70 -21.87 7.23 5.61
C MET A 70 -22.12 5.73 5.81
N ARG A 71 -22.18 5.24 7.06
CA ARG A 71 -22.54 3.86 7.36
C ARG A 71 -24.00 3.52 7.01
N ALA A 72 -24.94 4.35 7.43
CA ALA A 72 -26.34 4.16 7.09
C ALA A 72 -26.55 4.17 5.56
N ARG A 73 -25.87 5.08 4.86
CA ARG A 73 -25.84 5.15 3.39
C ARG A 73 -25.26 3.88 2.76
N ALA A 74 -24.10 3.43 3.22
CA ALA A 74 -23.41 2.27 2.68
C ALA A 74 -24.30 1.02 2.69
N PHE A 75 -24.94 0.75 3.83
CA PHE A 75 -25.85 -0.39 3.98
C PHE A 75 -27.06 -0.27 3.06
N ALA A 76 -27.71 0.90 3.00
CA ALA A 76 -28.88 1.07 2.16
C ALA A 76 -28.55 0.92 0.66
N LEU A 77 -27.46 1.52 0.20
CA LEU A 77 -27.09 1.48 -1.22
C LEU A 77 -26.59 0.11 -1.66
N ARG A 78 -25.86 -0.62 -0.82
CA ARG A 78 -25.41 -1.99 -1.15
C ARG A 78 -26.58 -2.95 -1.31
N ASP A 79 -27.54 -2.88 -0.40
CA ASP A 79 -28.69 -3.79 -0.40
C ASP A 79 -29.61 -3.52 -1.59
N VAL A 80 -29.84 -2.24 -1.92
CA VAL A 80 -30.83 -1.84 -2.92
C VAL A 80 -30.27 -1.77 -4.34
N PHE A 81 -28.98 -1.45 -4.50
CA PHE A 81 -28.35 -1.26 -5.81
C PHE A 81 -27.08 -2.12 -6.03
N PRO A 82 -27.08 -3.42 -5.72
CA PRO A 82 -25.90 -4.26 -5.88
C PRO A 82 -25.43 -4.36 -7.34
N ASP A 83 -26.36 -4.34 -8.29
CA ASP A 83 -26.16 -4.35 -9.73
C ASP A 83 -25.55 -3.05 -10.27
N VAL A 84 -25.87 -1.90 -9.67
CA VAL A 84 -25.25 -0.61 -10.02
C VAL A 84 -23.83 -0.55 -9.47
N LEU A 85 -23.65 -0.99 -8.22
CA LEU A 85 -22.36 -0.92 -7.53
C LEU A 85 -21.37 -1.97 -8.01
N ARG A 86 -21.81 -3.12 -8.52
CA ARG A 86 -20.98 -4.19 -9.11
C ARG A 86 -19.79 -4.61 -8.23
N GLY A 87 -20.03 -4.71 -6.92
CA GLY A 87 -18.98 -5.08 -5.95
C GLY A 87 -17.96 -3.98 -5.67
N MET A 88 -18.22 -2.72 -6.05
CA MET A 88 -17.37 -1.58 -5.69
C MET A 88 -17.21 -1.53 -4.16
N PRO A 89 -15.96 -1.57 -3.65
CA PRO A 89 -15.73 -1.47 -2.23
C PRO A 89 -16.14 -0.08 -1.74
N ILE A 90 -16.96 -0.05 -0.70
CA ILE A 90 -17.34 1.19 -0.04
C ILE A 90 -16.19 1.58 0.88
N ALA A 91 -15.51 2.68 0.57
CA ALA A 91 -14.27 3.10 1.21
C ALA A 91 -14.39 3.13 2.74
N GLU A 92 -15.57 3.47 3.25
CA GLU A 92 -15.87 3.59 4.67
C GLU A 92 -15.94 2.24 5.40
N GLU A 93 -16.31 1.17 4.71
CA GLU A 93 -16.29 -0.16 5.32
C GLU A 93 -14.90 -0.80 5.28
N VAL A 94 -14.12 -0.46 4.26
CA VAL A 94 -12.72 -0.89 4.16
C VAL A 94 -11.90 -0.25 5.27
N MET A 95 -12.13 1.03 5.58
CA MET A 95 -11.49 1.72 6.72
C MET A 95 -11.89 1.14 8.09
N ASP A 96 -13.05 0.47 8.14
CA ASP A 96 -13.60 -0.05 9.38
C ASP A 96 -13.31 -1.52 9.63
N SER A 97 -12.90 -2.25 8.61
CA SER A 97 -12.42 -3.61 8.78
C SER A 97 -11.19 -3.58 9.70
N PRO A 98 -11.06 -4.50 10.67
CA PRO A 98 -9.78 -4.69 11.31
C PRO A 98 -8.77 -4.95 10.21
N VAL A 99 -7.61 -4.30 10.27
CA VAL A 99 -6.49 -4.67 9.40
C VAL A 99 -6.14 -6.11 9.78
N GLU A 100 -6.75 -7.07 9.09
CA GLU A 100 -6.28 -8.44 9.04
C GLU A 100 -4.80 -8.34 8.65
N LYS A 101 -3.91 -8.68 9.58
CA LYS A 101 -2.49 -8.85 9.29
C LYS A 101 -2.34 -10.05 8.35
N GLY A 102 -2.72 -9.90 7.08
CA GLY A 102 -2.75 -11.02 6.15
C GLY A 102 -3.57 -10.76 4.88
N GLY A 103 -3.17 -9.81 4.05
CA GLY A 103 -3.75 -9.66 2.71
C GLY A 103 -3.39 -8.30 2.10
N ALA A 104 -2.66 -8.32 0.98
CA ALA A 104 -2.02 -7.14 0.42
C ALA A 104 -3.00 -6.08 -0.11
N SER A 105 -3.21 -5.03 0.67
CA SER A 105 -3.17 -3.64 0.18
C SER A 105 -2.77 -2.73 1.34
N ARG A 106 -1.48 -2.42 1.42
CA ARG A 106 -0.94 -1.54 2.46
C ARG A 106 -1.11 -0.10 1.98
N TYR A 107 -2.21 0.55 2.38
CA TYR A 107 -2.19 2.01 2.42
C TYR A 107 -1.29 2.41 3.58
N VAL A 108 -0.03 2.72 3.28
CA VAL A 108 0.92 3.23 4.26
C VAL A 108 0.65 4.73 4.39
N SER A 109 0.33 5.20 5.59
CA SER A 109 0.15 6.63 5.81
C SER A 109 1.47 7.38 5.62
N PRO A 110 1.47 8.64 5.16
CA PRO A 110 2.71 9.43 5.03
C PRO A 110 3.52 9.50 6.32
N ALA A 111 2.86 9.48 7.49
CA ALA A 111 3.52 9.45 8.79
C ALA A 111 4.20 8.11 9.10
N GLU A 112 3.61 6.99 8.72
CA GLU A 112 4.22 5.66 8.86
C GLU A 112 5.36 5.45 7.86
N ILE A 113 5.31 6.08 6.68
CA ILE A 113 6.46 6.11 5.77
C ILE A 113 7.62 6.81 6.47
N VAL A 114 7.39 7.98 7.07
CA VAL A 114 8.44 8.74 7.79
C VAL A 114 8.97 7.96 8.99
N SER A 115 8.10 7.33 9.79
CA SER A 115 8.51 6.57 10.97
C SER A 115 9.24 5.27 10.63
N ASN A 116 8.83 4.55 9.58
CA ASN A 116 9.54 3.35 9.14
C ASN A 116 10.85 3.70 8.44
N THR A 117 10.92 4.85 7.74
CA THR A 117 12.18 5.35 7.17
C THR A 117 13.16 5.76 8.26
N ALA A 118 12.67 6.31 9.39
CA ALA A 118 13.50 6.65 10.54
C ALA A 118 14.06 5.43 11.30
N LEU A 119 13.50 4.22 11.09
CA LEU A 119 13.97 2.96 11.68
C LEU A 119 14.87 2.15 10.74
N LEU A 120 14.97 2.50 9.46
CA LEU A 120 16.02 1.98 8.60
C LEU A 120 17.34 2.63 9.02
N PRO A 121 18.45 1.87 9.14
CA PRO A 121 19.75 2.49 9.42
C PRO A 121 19.98 3.56 8.35
N GLN A 122 20.10 4.82 8.77
CA GLN A 122 20.29 5.91 7.84
C GLN A 122 21.57 5.65 7.04
N ARG A 123 21.47 5.71 5.71
CA ARG A 123 22.62 5.56 4.80
C ARG A 123 23.61 6.67 5.11
N THR A 124 24.60 6.36 5.94
CA THR A 124 25.72 7.25 6.28
C THR A 124 26.63 7.48 5.07
N GLU A 125 27.50 8.49 5.14
CA GLU A 125 28.54 8.77 4.13
C GLU A 125 29.43 7.55 3.85
N GLN A 126 29.69 6.73 4.89
CA GLN A 126 30.44 5.47 4.73
C GLN A 126 29.74 4.49 3.76
N HIS A 127 28.41 4.38 3.83
CA HIS A 127 27.66 3.52 2.92
C HIS A 127 27.67 4.04 1.48
N ILE A 128 27.77 5.35 1.27
CA ILE A 128 27.92 5.93 -0.08
C ILE A 128 29.25 5.45 -0.69
N HIS A 129 30.35 5.58 0.05
CA HIS A 129 31.66 5.10 -0.39
C HIS A 129 31.72 3.59 -0.61
N LEU A 130 31.07 2.80 0.27
CA LEU A 130 30.98 1.35 0.09
C LEU A 130 30.24 0.97 -1.20
N ILE A 131 29.19 1.72 -1.56
CA ILE A 131 28.42 1.49 -2.79
C ILE A 131 29.25 1.88 -4.02
N GLU A 132 29.95 3.01 -4.01
CA GLU A 132 30.86 3.39 -5.10
C GLU A 132 31.94 2.33 -5.35
N ARG A 133 32.50 1.74 -4.29
CA ARG A 133 33.46 0.64 -4.44
C ARG A 133 32.82 -0.64 -4.96
N LEU A 134 31.62 -0.99 -4.51
CA LEU A 134 30.87 -2.13 -5.03
C LEU A 134 30.49 -1.93 -6.50
N GLU A 135 30.23 -0.69 -6.92
CA GLU A 135 30.01 -0.34 -8.33
C GLU A 135 31.25 -0.64 -9.17
N GLU A 136 32.43 -0.27 -8.68
CA GLU A 136 33.68 -0.55 -9.38
C GLU A 136 33.97 -2.06 -9.45
N VAL A 137 33.71 -2.80 -8.37
CA VAL A 137 33.82 -4.27 -8.36
C VAL A 137 32.85 -4.91 -9.35
N ALA A 138 31.61 -4.43 -9.41
CA ALA A 138 30.62 -4.91 -10.37
C ALA A 138 31.04 -4.62 -11.82
N ARG A 139 31.64 -3.45 -12.07
CA ARG A 139 32.11 -3.04 -13.39
C ARG A 139 33.34 -3.84 -13.85
N THR A 140 34.32 -4.06 -12.98
CA THR A 140 35.61 -4.64 -13.36
C THR A 140 35.69 -6.14 -13.13
N GLY A 141 35.19 -6.62 -12.00
CA GLY A 141 35.25 -8.02 -11.58
C GLY A 141 33.98 -8.83 -11.88
N GLY A 142 32.93 -8.17 -12.38
CA GLY A 142 31.69 -8.82 -12.76
C GLY A 142 30.92 -9.43 -11.59
N TYR A 143 30.00 -10.34 -11.91
CA TYR A 143 29.01 -10.86 -10.95
C TYR A 143 29.65 -11.65 -9.80
N GLU A 144 30.66 -12.48 -10.09
CA GLU A 144 31.30 -13.32 -9.08
C GLU A 144 32.09 -12.50 -8.06
N ALA A 145 32.84 -11.49 -8.51
CA ALA A 145 33.59 -10.59 -7.63
C ALA A 145 32.64 -9.76 -6.75
N LEU A 146 31.54 -9.25 -7.34
CA LEU A 146 30.51 -8.55 -6.59
C LEU A 146 29.88 -9.45 -5.51
N ALA A 147 29.55 -10.71 -5.85
CA ALA A 147 28.98 -11.65 -4.89
C ALA A 147 29.95 -12.00 -3.75
N ALA A 148 31.25 -12.16 -4.06
CA ALA A 148 32.28 -12.39 -3.07
C ALA A 148 32.42 -11.21 -2.10
N CYS A 149 32.44 -9.97 -2.61
CA CYS A 149 32.64 -8.79 -1.77
C CYS A 149 31.37 -8.41 -1.00
N TRP A 150 30.19 -8.59 -1.59
CA TRP A 150 28.92 -8.47 -0.88
C TRP A 150 28.79 -9.48 0.27
N SER A 151 29.27 -10.71 0.09
CA SER A 151 29.22 -11.73 1.14
C SER A 151 30.31 -11.59 2.22
N GLY A 152 31.19 -10.58 2.10
CA GLY A 152 32.32 -10.35 3.01
C GLY A 152 33.50 -11.31 2.79
N LYS A 153 33.53 -12.03 1.67
CA LYS A 153 34.61 -12.99 1.32
C LYS A 153 35.79 -12.34 0.61
N CYS A 154 35.63 -11.12 0.07
CA CYS A 154 36.73 -10.28 -0.38
C CYS A 154 36.67 -8.89 0.25
N ALA A 155 37.85 -8.28 0.43
CA ALA A 155 37.97 -6.89 0.81
C ALA A 155 37.78 -5.99 -0.42
N LEU A 156 37.09 -4.88 -0.22
CA LEU A 156 37.03 -3.78 -1.18
C LEU A 156 38.38 -3.06 -1.22
N GLU A 157 38.64 -2.31 -2.29
CA GLU A 157 39.85 -1.46 -2.36
C GLU A 157 39.95 -0.59 -1.12
N GLY A 158 41.06 -0.66 -0.38
CA GLY A 158 41.20 -0.03 0.94
C GLY A 158 41.17 -1.00 2.13
N GLY A 159 40.96 -2.30 1.90
CA GLY A 159 41.06 -3.35 2.94
C GLY A 159 39.80 -3.52 3.78
N GLU A 160 38.71 -2.85 3.41
CA GLU A 160 37.44 -2.87 4.15
C GLU A 160 36.55 -4.01 3.65
N THR A 161 35.95 -4.76 4.58
CA THR A 161 35.01 -5.85 4.29
C THR A 161 33.60 -5.46 4.70
N LEU A 162 32.62 -5.78 3.86
CA LEU A 162 31.22 -5.42 4.09
C LEU A 162 30.64 -6.19 5.29
N THR A 163 30.12 -5.49 6.29
CA THR A 163 29.51 -6.11 7.47
C THR A 163 28.05 -6.52 7.21
N LEU A 164 27.42 -7.17 8.20
CA LEU A 164 25.98 -7.47 8.12
C LEU A 164 25.13 -6.20 8.24
N GLU A 165 25.57 -5.20 9.00
CA GLU A 165 24.87 -3.93 9.14
C GLU A 165 24.97 -3.09 7.86
N ASP A 166 26.15 -3.05 7.24
CA ASP A 166 26.35 -2.35 5.96
C ASP A 166 25.44 -2.91 4.88
N ARG A 167 25.36 -4.25 4.74
CA ARG A 167 24.46 -4.91 3.79
C ARG A 167 23.00 -4.54 4.02
N LYS A 168 22.60 -4.45 5.29
CA LYS A 168 21.23 -4.11 5.67
C LYS A 168 20.92 -2.64 5.36
N ALA A 169 21.89 -1.75 5.56
CA ALA A 169 21.76 -0.32 5.28
C ALA A 169 21.81 0.01 3.79
N ILE A 170 22.66 -0.68 3.02
CA ILE A 170 22.72 -0.55 1.56
C ILE A 170 21.45 -1.12 0.91
N GLY A 171 20.95 -2.25 1.43
CA GLY A 171 19.66 -2.82 1.05
C GLY A 171 19.67 -3.65 -0.23
N THR A 172 18.57 -4.37 -0.47
CA THR A 172 18.45 -5.34 -1.58
C THR A 172 18.26 -4.69 -2.94
N GLN A 173 17.67 -3.49 -2.98
CA GLN A 173 17.44 -2.74 -4.22
C GLN A 173 18.78 -2.30 -4.85
N GLU A 174 19.72 -1.84 -4.03
CA GLU A 174 21.05 -1.45 -4.50
C GLU A 174 21.84 -2.68 -4.99
N LEU A 175 21.75 -3.81 -4.28
CA LEU A 175 22.35 -5.06 -4.73
C LEU A 175 21.83 -5.51 -6.11
N GLU A 176 20.52 -5.37 -6.35
CA GLU A 176 19.92 -5.73 -7.64
C GLU A 176 20.44 -4.81 -8.77
N ARG A 177 20.52 -3.49 -8.53
CA ARG A 177 21.13 -2.54 -9.46
C ARG A 177 22.59 -2.90 -9.77
N LEU A 178 23.40 -3.22 -8.76
CA LEU A 178 24.81 -3.61 -8.92
C LEU A 178 24.94 -4.92 -9.72
N LYS A 179 24.04 -5.88 -9.51
CA LYS A 179 24.01 -7.14 -10.28
C LYS A 179 23.68 -6.90 -11.74
N GLU A 180 22.70 -6.04 -12.05
CA GLU A 180 22.39 -5.68 -13.44
C GLU A 180 23.57 -4.99 -14.12
N MET A 181 24.27 -4.11 -13.39
CA MET A 181 25.49 -3.49 -13.91
C MET A 181 26.59 -4.52 -14.21
N ALA A 182 26.82 -5.47 -13.29
CA ALA A 182 27.78 -6.56 -13.49
C ALA A 182 27.43 -7.47 -14.68
N LYS A 183 26.13 -7.66 -14.98
CA LYS A 183 25.67 -8.41 -16.17
C LYS A 183 25.96 -7.65 -17.47
N SER A 184 25.75 -6.34 -17.47
CA SER A 184 25.98 -5.49 -18.65
C SER A 184 27.46 -5.34 -19.03
N ASN A 185 28.38 -5.57 -18.09
CA ASN A 185 29.82 -5.44 -18.29
C ASN A 185 30.56 -6.79 -18.33
N ALA A 186 29.85 -7.89 -18.59
CA ALA A 186 30.48 -9.17 -18.88
C ALA A 186 31.44 -8.99 -20.08
N PRO A 187 32.71 -9.44 -19.99
CA PRO A 187 33.62 -9.36 -21.12
C PRO A 187 32.99 -10.11 -22.30
N LEU A 188 32.95 -9.44 -23.46
CA LEU A 188 32.56 -10.04 -24.72
C LEU A 188 33.43 -11.28 -24.92
N SER A 189 32.86 -12.47 -24.72
CA SER A 189 33.49 -13.71 -25.14
C SER A 189 33.62 -13.63 -26.66
N LEU A 190 34.86 -13.49 -27.14
CA LEU A 190 35.21 -13.71 -28.54
C LEU A 190 34.67 -15.10 -28.91
N PRO A 191 33.94 -15.25 -30.03
CA PRO A 191 33.55 -16.57 -30.49
C PRO A 191 34.82 -17.39 -30.74
N GLU A 192 34.87 -18.56 -30.12
CA GLU A 192 35.88 -19.59 -30.38
C GLU A 192 35.90 -19.85 -31.89
N GLY A 193 37.06 -19.61 -32.50
CA GLY A 193 37.33 -20.00 -33.87
C GLY A 193 37.42 -21.52 -33.94
N ASP A 194 36.33 -22.12 -34.39
CA ASP A 194 36.19 -23.52 -34.77
C ASP A 194 37.32 -23.92 -35.74
N GLY A 195 37.97 -25.05 -35.46
CA GLY A 195 39.00 -25.61 -36.33
C GLY A 195 38.39 -26.32 -37.53
N HIS A 196 38.80 -25.92 -38.73
CA HIS A 196 38.81 -26.80 -39.90
C HIS A 196 39.84 -26.31 -40.94
N GLU A 197 41.06 -26.88 -40.92
CA GLU A 197 41.61 -27.79 -41.95
C GLU A 197 43.03 -28.25 -41.55
#